data_AF-A0A961V1X5-F1
#
_entry.id   AF-A0A961V1X5-F1
#
_cell.length_a   1.000
_cell.length_b   1.000
_cell.length_c   1.000
_cell.angle_alpha   90.00
_cell.angle_beta   90.00
_cell.angle_gamma   90.00
#
_symmetry.space_group_name_H-M   'P 1'
#
loop_
_entity.id
_entity.type
_entity.pdbx_description
1 polymer ?
#
loop_
_entity_poly.entity_id
_entity_poly.type
_entity_poly.pdbx_seq_one_letter_code
_entity_poly.pdbx_strand_id
1 'polypeptide(L)' 'MGSLSIWHWLIVILVVVLLFGRGKISDLMGDVAKGVKSFKKGLADDDEPHKIEEQPGVTVDVESTREKTKAT' A
#
# COMPACT_ATOMS: atom_id res chain seq x y z
N MET A 1 26.49 -28.14 4.39
CA MET A 1 26.72 -26.68 4.38
C MET A 1 25.44 -25.99 3.89
N GLY A 2 24.36 -26.04 4.69
CA GLY A 2 23.00 -25.62 4.30
C GLY A 2 22.67 -24.20 4.71
N SER A 3 23.58 -23.25 4.42
CA SER A 3 23.60 -21.89 4.95
C SER A 3 22.48 -20.96 4.44
N LEU A 4 21.55 -21.44 3.60
CA LEU A 4 20.49 -20.61 3.02
C LEU A 4 19.12 -21.31 3.02
N SER A 5 18.83 -22.08 4.08
CA SER A 5 17.49 -22.66 4.24
C SER A 5 16.47 -21.55 4.42
N ILE A 6 15.34 -21.61 3.71
CA ILE A 6 14.19 -20.66 3.82
C ILE A 6 13.80 -20.43 5.30
N TRP A 7 13.97 -21.45 6.14
CA TRP A 7 13.73 -21.39 7.57
C TRP A 7 14.57 -20.33 8.30
N HIS A 8 15.82 -20.11 7.89
CA HIS A 8 16.68 -19.09 8.49
C HIS A 8 16.13 -17.68 8.23
N TRP A 9 15.71 -17.39 7.00
CA TRP A 9 15.15 -16.10 6.63
C TRP A 9 13.85 -15.78 7.37
N LEU A 10 13.01 -16.77 7.64
CA LEU A 10 11.81 -16.60 8.47
C LEU A 10 12.14 -16.14 9.89
N ILE A 11 13.13 -16.79 10.54
CA ILE A 11 13.59 -16.40 11.88
C ILE A 11 14.21 -15.01 11.86
N VAL A 12 15.03 -14.69 10.87
CA VAL A 12 15.68 -13.37 10.76
C VAL A 12 14.65 -12.27 10.61
N ILE A 13 13.64 -12.44 9.74
CA ILE A 13 12.56 -11.46 9.56
C ILE A 13 11.80 -11.26 10.87
N LEU A 14 11.49 -12.34 11.59
CA LEU A 14 10.81 -12.25 12.89
C LEU A 14 11.61 -11.37 13.88
N VAL A 15 12.92 -11.61 13.99
CA VAL A 15 13.79 -10.87 14.90
C VAL A 15 13.92 -9.40 14.49
N VAL A 16 14.06 -9.12 13.19
CA VAL A 16 14.11 -7.74 12.67
C VAL A 16 12.80 -7.00 12.97
N VAL A 17 11.65 -7.63 12.79
CA VAL A 17 10.34 -7.03 13.10
C VAL A 17 10.19 -6.77 14.60
N LEU A 18 10.70 -7.65 15.46
CA LEU A 18 10.69 -7.45 16.92
C LEU A 18 11.62 -6.32 17.37
N LEU A 19 12.81 -6.20 16.79
CA LEU A 19 13.80 -5.16 17.15
C LEU A 19 13.41 -3.77 16.68
N PHE A 20 12.93 -3.65 15.44
CA PHE A 20 12.54 -2.36 14.85
C PHE A 20 11.08 -2.01 15.12
N GLY A 21 10.26 -2.99 15.48
CA GLY A 21 8.83 -2.83 15.69
C GLY A 21 8.04 -2.64 14.39
N ARG A 22 6.73 -2.93 14.42
CA ARG A 22 5.85 -2.84 13.25
C ARG A 22 5.66 -1.40 12.70
N GLY A 23 5.82 -0.39 13.55
CA GLY A 23 5.60 1.01 13.15
C GLY A 23 6.67 1.52 12.19
N LYS A 24 7.95 1.35 12.54
CA LYS A 24 9.08 1.81 11.74
C LYS A 24 9.16 1.11 10.38
N ILE A 25 8.90 -0.19 10.36
CA ILE A 25 8.94 -1.00 9.13
C ILE A 25 7.79 -0.64 8.20
N SER A 26 6.58 -0.39 8.71
CA SER A 26 5.42 -0.04 7.88
C SER A 26 5.57 1.33 7.22
N ASP A 27 6.06 2.34 7.94
CA ASP A 27 6.34 3.67 7.37
C ASP A 27 7.40 3.59 6.27
N LEU A 28 8.54 2.95 6.56
CA LEU A 28 9.63 2.80 5.60
C LEU A 28 9.23 1.95 4.38
N MET A 29 8.50 0.85 4.59
CA MET A 29 8.04 0.01 3.49
C MET A 29 6.97 0.70 2.65
N GLY A 30 6.14 1.58 3.25
CA GLY A 30 5.18 2.41 2.53
C GLY A 30 5.86 3.39 1.57
N ASP A 31 6.91 4.07 2.01
CA ASP A 31 7.65 5.02 1.17
C ASP A 31 8.47 4.33 0.08
N VAL A 32 9.08 3.18 0.40
CA VAL A 32 9.75 2.33 -0.60
C VAL A 32 8.74 1.80 -1.62
N ALA A 33 7.56 1.34 -1.19
CA ALA A 33 6.52 0.83 -2.08
C ALA A 33 6.00 1.92 -3.04
N LYS A 34 5.83 3.16 -2.58
CA LYS A 34 5.47 4.29 -3.45
C LYS A 34 6.56 4.57 -4.48
N GLY A 35 7.83 4.60 -4.07
CA GLY A 35 8.96 4.82 -4.98
C GLY A 35 9.06 3.73 -6.05
N VAL A 36 8.96 2.46 -5.65
CA VAL A 36 8.99 1.32 -6.58
C VAL A 36 7.74 1.28 -7.48
N LYS A 37 6.55 1.65 -6.98
CA LYS A 37 5.32 1.73 -7.79
C LYS A 37 5.42 2.80 -8.86
N SER A 38 5.95 3.99 -8.53
CA SER A 38 6.19 5.06 -9.50
C SER A 38 7.26 4.68 -10.53
N PHE A 39 8.31 3.97 -10.11
CA PHE A 39 9.32 3.44 -11.02
C PHE A 39 8.74 2.41 -12.00
N LYS A 40 7.94 1.47 -11.50
CA LYS A 40 7.24 0.49 -12.34
C LYS A 40 6.21 1.14 -13.27
N LYS A 41 5.47 2.13 -12.79
CA LYS A 41 4.50 2.88 -13.59
C LYS A 41 5.18 3.68 -14.69
N GLY A 42 6.32 4.33 -14.40
CA GLY A 42 7.10 5.06 -15.41
C GLY A 42 7.72 4.15 -16.46
N LEU A 43 8.14 2.93 -16.09
CA LEU A 43 8.57 1.91 -17.05
C LEU A 43 7.42 1.34 -17.89
N ALA A 44 6.22 1.20 -17.30
CA ALA A 44 5.06 0.65 -18.00
C ALA A 44 4.35 1.68 -18.90
N ASP A 45 4.42 2.97 -18.59
CA ASP A 45 3.88 4.06 -19.43
C ASP A 45 4.63 4.20 -20.77
N ASP A 46 5.88 3.70 -20.86
CA ASP A 46 6.66 3.65 -22.11
C ASP A 46 6.21 2.51 -23.05
N ASP A 47 5.50 1.49 -22.52
CA ASP A 47 5.13 0.26 -23.24
C ASP A 47 3.61 0.08 -23.48
N GLU A 48 2.70 0.80 -22.79
CA GLU A 48 1.24 0.67 -23.00
C GLU A 48 0.48 2.02 -23.01
N PRO A 49 -0.49 2.23 -23.94
CA PRO A 49 -1.36 3.39 -23.89
C PRO A 49 -2.40 3.24 -22.76
N HIS A 50 -2.11 3.93 -21.65
CA HIS A 50 -3.07 4.50 -20.70
C HIS A 50 -4.14 3.56 -20.12
N LYS A 51 -3.76 2.73 -19.14
CA LYS A 51 -4.69 2.16 -18.16
C LYS A 51 -4.71 3.05 -16.91
N ILE A 52 -5.68 3.96 -16.83
CA ILE A 52 -6.09 4.57 -15.56
C ILE A 52 -6.83 3.49 -14.79
N GLU A 53 -6.24 2.95 -13.73
CA GLU A 53 -6.98 2.15 -12.74
C GLU A 53 -7.00 2.85 -11.39
N GLU A 54 -8.22 3.31 -11.09
CA GLU A 54 -8.94 3.21 -9.82
C GLU A 54 -8.21 3.58 -8.53
N GLN A 55 -8.66 4.71 -7.97
CA GLN A 55 -8.63 4.99 -6.55
C GLN A 55 -9.82 4.25 -5.89
N PRO A 56 -9.62 3.24 -5.02
CA PRO A 56 -10.66 2.83 -4.09
C PRO A 56 -10.47 3.65 -2.82
N GLY A 57 -11.21 4.74 -2.68
CA GLY A 57 -11.03 5.61 -1.51
C GLY A 57 -11.93 6.82 -1.40
N VAL A 58 -13.17 6.78 -1.89
CA VAL A 58 -14.20 7.77 -1.52
C VAL A 58 -15.56 7.07 -1.38
N THR A 59 -15.86 6.61 -0.18
CA THR A 59 -17.20 6.35 0.38
C THR A 59 -17.00 6.12 1.89
N VAL A 60 -17.61 6.79 2.86
CA VAL A 60 -18.64 7.82 2.96
C VAL A 60 -18.34 8.56 4.27
N ASP A 61 -18.03 9.86 4.20
CA ASP A 61 -18.14 10.74 5.37
C ASP A 61 -19.62 11.06 5.56
N VAL A 62 -20.12 10.90 6.79
CA VAL A 62 -21.52 11.12 7.17
C VAL A 62 -21.75 12.63 7.25
N GLU A 63 -21.96 13.28 6.11
CA GLU A 63 -22.41 14.67 6.07
C GLU A 63 -23.91 14.74 5.77
N SER A 64 -24.64 14.92 6.87
CA SER A 64 -26.06 15.22 6.97
C SER A 64 -26.50 16.35 6.03
N THR A 65 -26.94 15.99 4.82
CA THR A 65 -27.70 16.90 3.94
C THR A 65 -29.17 16.87 4.36
N ARG A 66 -29.58 17.93 5.06
CA ARG A 66 -30.97 18.38 5.08
C ARG A 66 -31.43 18.60 3.65
N GLU A 67 -32.50 17.94 3.23
CA GLU A 67 -33.57 18.55 2.42
C GLU A 67 -34.78 17.61 2.33
N LYS A 68 -35.65 17.71 3.34
CA LYS A 68 -37.01 17.14 3.26
C LYS A 68 -37.94 18.22 2.71
N THR A 69 -37.83 18.48 1.41
CA THR A 69 -38.78 19.33 0.67
C THR A 69 -39.45 18.50 -0.42
N LYS A 70 -40.41 17.66 -0.02
CA LYS A 70 -41.48 17.20 -0.91
C LYS A 70 -42.65 16.69 -0.08
N ALA A 71 -43.54 17.62 0.28
CA ALA A 71 -44.92 17.34 0.66
C ALA A 71 -45.71 18.65 0.65
N THR A 72 -45.97 19.20 -0.53
CA THR A 72 -47.18 19.98 -0.89
C THR A 72 -47.30 19.94 -2.40
#